data_AF-A0AAU5CMR6-F1
#
_entry.id   AF-A0AAU5CMR6-F1
#
_cell.length_a   1.000
_cell.length_b   1.000
_cell.length_c   1.000
_cell.angle_alpha   90.00
_cell.angle_beta   90.00
_cell.angle_gamma   90.00
#
_symmetry.space_group_name_H-M   'P 1'
#
loop_
_entity.id
_entity.type
_entity.pdbx_description
1 polymer ?
#
loop_
_entity_poly.entity_id
_entity_poly.type
_entity_poly.pdbx_seq_one_letter_code
_entity_poly.pdbx_strand_id
1 'polypeptide(L)'
;MRLVFLVSFLRILRHRDAIGVDLAPDEAVVLDPPDAPLRAALTAATAGDHGPARELLASTRAHAQWERRDAYVSRLARTALHHDGWLDAWLAESPEDPDALLVVADFHLHQAWKVRTSARAKDVERDQFQAFFALLEDAVPVIGAAAELNPADPVPWRIALTHARGMQAPREVFDAYLAEAEARDPHHFGCHAQALQYLCAKWYGSHEEMFRYAERVAASAPPGSRLHALPLQAALEYRLSEAAEPEGPDPYGPKVDAALTRALALSDTYDGAGDREAAGFRNELALLLIMSDRPAEALDVFRAIGVHATEYPWNRLGDARAEFLEARSDVRLDLASQIPFFGRPPAPPADAPDWAALTPRAVAIVPAPPATVAQAALICGFSLRTAPAGEGYSYVEVVPEATRGRRAALLPEEPLTAAAETFTTGETWPALVLHRTPERCTVTALHQGRQIATHIWDAESPAPDHADVQDTAAELAHLYRVADPRPLAHILRATGDPVRHQADLVTALGLPPVPPGFGGDTEILGEIPGARVQVRRSILAGMRDTMTTSTGSHPSAPDAAPRTTRWWLTRTAALALVGTGAVLAWWSPRIGWFRASLLSGAALYLAGSLTSALRRRRRTAP
;
A
#
# COMPACT_ATOMS: atom_id res chain seq x y z
N MET A 1 -28.69 -12.21 5.83
CA MET A 1 -28.03 -11.32 4.84
C MET A 1 -29.09 -10.48 4.15
N ARG A 2 -29.06 -9.16 4.36
CA ARG A 2 -30.13 -8.20 3.99
C ARG A 2 -29.93 -7.66 2.56
N LEU A 3 -31.01 -7.40 1.83
CA LEU A 3 -31.07 -6.90 0.44
C LEU A 3 -30.11 -5.71 0.15
N VAL A 4 -29.86 -4.87 1.16
CA VAL A 4 -28.93 -3.73 1.11
C VAL A 4 -27.52 -4.16 0.73
N PHE A 5 -26.98 -5.23 1.32
CA PHE A 5 -25.64 -5.74 1.01
C PHE A 5 -25.51 -6.19 -0.44
N LEU A 6 -26.56 -6.79 -1.01
CA LEU A 6 -26.55 -7.24 -2.40
C LEU A 6 -26.52 -6.06 -3.37
N VAL A 7 -27.25 -4.99 -3.06
CA VAL A 7 -27.28 -3.78 -3.89
C VAL A 7 -25.95 -3.03 -3.80
N SER A 8 -25.38 -2.88 -2.59
CA SER A 8 -24.05 -2.26 -2.41
C SER A 8 -22.96 -3.04 -3.15
N PHE A 9 -22.96 -4.37 -3.04
CA PHE A 9 -22.01 -5.23 -3.76
C PHE A 9 -22.12 -5.08 -5.29
N LEU A 10 -23.34 -4.99 -5.83
CA LEU A 10 -23.54 -4.77 -7.26
C LEU A 10 -23.08 -3.37 -7.72
N ARG A 11 -23.17 -2.35 -6.87
CA ARG A 11 -22.65 -1.00 -7.14
C ARG A 11 -21.12 -0.99 -7.16
N ILE A 12 -20.49 -1.60 -6.17
CA ILE A 12 -19.03 -1.78 -6.10
C ILE A 12 -18.53 -2.43 -7.38
N LEU A 13 -19.12 -3.56 -7.78
CA LEU A 13 -18.79 -4.30 -9.01
C LEU A 13 -18.86 -3.48 -10.30
N ARG A 14 -19.65 -2.42 -10.31
CA ARG A 14 -19.87 -1.57 -11.49
C ARG A 14 -18.99 -0.33 -11.46
N HIS A 15 -18.77 0.25 -10.29
CA HIS A 15 -18.19 1.59 -10.15
C HIS A 15 -16.75 1.60 -9.66
N ARG A 16 -16.24 0.54 -9.01
CA ARG A 16 -14.88 0.49 -8.42
C ARG A 16 -13.80 0.94 -9.40
N ASP A 17 -13.76 0.34 -10.58
CA ASP A 17 -12.70 0.60 -11.58
C ASP A 17 -12.69 2.06 -12.10
N ALA A 18 -13.80 2.78 -11.94
CA ALA A 18 -13.89 4.18 -12.33
C ALA A 18 -13.49 5.15 -11.21
N ILE A 19 -13.41 4.69 -9.96
CA ILE A 19 -13.02 5.50 -8.79
C ILE A 19 -11.51 5.36 -8.57
N GLY A 20 -10.83 6.51 -8.56
CA GLY A 20 -9.38 6.56 -8.36
C GLY A 20 -8.57 6.00 -9.52
N VAL A 21 -9.09 6.06 -10.76
CA VAL A 21 -8.33 5.68 -11.97
C VAL A 21 -7.08 6.56 -12.18
N ASP A 22 -7.09 7.72 -11.56
CA ASP A 22 -6.07 8.77 -11.57
C ASP A 22 -5.10 8.71 -10.37
N LEU A 23 -5.27 7.72 -9.49
CA LEU A 23 -4.33 7.46 -8.40
C LEU A 23 -3.02 6.88 -8.93
N ALA A 24 -1.94 7.13 -8.20
CA ALA A 24 -0.67 6.51 -8.48
C ALA A 24 -0.77 4.97 -8.34
N PRO A 25 -0.16 4.19 -9.25
CA PRO A 25 -0.14 2.73 -9.18
C PRO A 25 0.35 2.25 -7.81
N ASP A 26 -0.32 1.26 -7.22
CA ASP A 26 0.01 0.65 -5.92
C ASP A 26 1.49 0.22 -5.84
N GLU A 27 2.00 -0.34 -6.93
CA GLU A 27 3.36 -0.85 -7.05
C GLU A 27 4.41 0.26 -7.01
N ALA A 28 4.05 1.46 -7.44
CA ALA A 28 4.91 2.64 -7.41
C ALA A 28 4.95 3.32 -6.03
N VAL A 29 4.05 2.97 -5.10
CA VAL A 29 4.00 3.57 -3.76
C VAL A 29 5.23 3.16 -2.94
N VAL A 30 6.06 4.13 -2.59
CA VAL A 30 7.28 4.03 -1.77
C VAL A 30 7.01 4.48 -0.34
N LEU A 31 7.73 3.87 0.62
CA LEU A 31 7.59 4.13 2.05
C LEU A 31 8.81 4.91 2.55
N ASP A 32 8.59 6.15 3.01
CA ASP A 32 9.64 7.07 3.51
C ASP A 32 10.92 7.09 2.65
N PRO A 33 10.79 7.33 1.33
CA PRO A 33 11.95 7.39 0.45
C PRO A 33 12.90 8.54 0.86
N PRO A 34 14.19 8.28 1.11
CA PRO A 34 15.18 9.34 1.25
C PRO A 34 15.35 10.08 -0.08
N ASP A 35 15.53 11.39 0.01
CA ASP A 35 15.95 12.18 -1.15
C ASP A 35 17.34 11.75 -1.66
N ALA A 36 17.70 12.18 -2.87
CA ALA A 36 18.92 11.73 -3.51
C ALA A 36 20.20 12.03 -2.68
N PRO A 37 20.37 13.23 -2.06
CA PRO A 37 21.50 13.49 -1.18
C PRO A 37 21.57 12.56 0.03
N LEU A 38 20.46 12.38 0.76
CA LEU A 38 20.42 11.51 1.92
C LEU A 38 20.69 10.05 1.53
N ARG A 39 20.14 9.59 0.41
CA ARG A 39 20.36 8.24 -0.09
C ARG A 39 21.83 7.96 -0.42
N ALA A 40 22.50 8.91 -1.05
CA ALA A 40 23.93 8.80 -1.32
C ALA A 40 24.73 8.72 -0.01
N ALA A 41 24.37 9.54 0.98
CA ALA A 41 24.98 9.52 2.31
C ALA A 41 24.75 8.18 3.03
N LEU A 42 23.52 7.66 3.04
CA LEU A 42 23.19 6.36 3.65
C LEU A 42 23.94 5.22 2.97
N THR A 43 23.98 5.21 1.63
CA THR A 43 24.68 4.18 0.86
C THR A 43 26.16 4.15 1.21
N ALA A 44 26.83 5.32 1.22
CA ALA A 44 28.23 5.44 1.59
C ALA A 44 28.47 5.02 3.05
N ALA A 45 27.63 5.48 3.98
CA ALA A 45 27.73 5.17 5.40
C ALA A 45 27.64 3.66 5.65
N THR A 46 26.69 2.96 5.02
CA THR A 46 26.56 1.50 5.13
C THR A 46 27.74 0.73 4.52
N ALA A 47 28.51 1.36 3.62
CA ALA A 47 29.76 0.83 3.08
C ALA A 47 30.99 1.20 3.94
N GLY A 48 30.80 1.91 5.06
CA GLY A 48 31.86 2.33 5.97
C GLY A 48 32.44 3.73 5.71
N ASP A 49 31.91 4.47 4.73
CA ASP A 49 32.35 5.82 4.40
C ASP A 49 31.37 6.88 4.94
N HIS A 50 31.79 7.60 5.98
CA HIS A 50 31.00 8.66 6.61
C HIS A 50 31.14 10.02 5.92
N GLY A 51 32.04 10.18 4.93
CA GLY A 51 32.35 11.44 4.27
C GLY A 51 31.11 12.13 3.67
N PRO A 52 30.29 11.44 2.86
CA PRO A 52 29.07 12.02 2.30
C PRO A 52 28.02 12.43 3.35
N ALA A 53 27.91 11.70 4.46
CA ALA A 53 27.03 12.08 5.57
C ALA A 53 27.52 13.36 6.27
N ARG A 54 28.83 13.47 6.51
CA ARG A 54 29.48 14.67 7.05
C ARG A 54 29.23 15.90 6.17
N GLU A 55 29.46 15.77 4.86
CA GLU A 55 29.25 16.88 3.90
C GLU A 55 27.78 17.32 3.85
N LEU A 56 26.85 16.35 3.86
CA LEU A 56 25.42 16.62 3.86
C LEU A 56 24.98 17.42 5.10
N LEU A 57 25.38 16.97 6.29
CA LEU A 57 25.01 17.65 7.54
C LEU A 57 25.72 19.01 7.69
N ALA A 58 26.97 19.12 7.25
CA ALA A 58 27.67 20.40 7.21
C ALA A 58 26.96 21.42 6.30
N SER A 59 26.45 20.97 5.14
CA SER A 59 25.68 21.81 4.22
C SER A 59 24.36 22.29 4.81
N THR A 60 23.59 21.41 5.47
CA THR A 60 22.31 21.80 6.11
C THR A 60 22.54 22.81 7.24
N ARG A 61 23.61 22.62 8.03
CA ARG A 61 24.03 23.56 9.08
C ARG A 61 24.45 24.92 8.52
N ALA A 62 25.26 24.95 7.46
CA ALA A 62 25.74 26.20 6.86
C ALA A 62 24.60 27.06 6.29
N HIS A 63 23.51 26.44 5.86
CA HIS A 63 22.34 27.13 5.28
C HIS A 63 21.13 27.19 6.22
N ALA A 64 21.29 26.84 7.50
CA ALA A 64 20.22 26.82 8.50
C ALA A 64 18.96 26.04 8.05
N GLN A 65 19.16 24.92 7.35
CA GLN A 65 18.08 24.05 6.87
C GLN A 65 17.66 23.07 7.98
N TRP A 66 17.20 23.61 9.11
CA TRP A 66 17.00 22.85 10.36
C TRP A 66 16.03 21.69 10.21
N GLU A 67 14.96 21.87 9.46
CA GLU A 67 13.96 20.83 9.21
C GLU A 67 14.53 19.64 8.42
N ARG A 68 15.35 19.91 7.40
CA ARG A 68 16.05 18.86 6.64
C ARG A 68 17.13 18.21 7.48
N ARG A 69 17.85 19.01 8.25
CA ARG A 69 18.88 18.53 9.17
C ARG A 69 18.30 17.54 10.18
N ASP A 70 17.18 17.86 10.80
CA ASP A 70 16.48 16.97 11.74
C ASP A 70 16.09 15.64 11.08
N ALA A 71 15.45 15.70 9.91
CA ALA A 71 15.07 14.51 9.14
C ALA A 71 16.29 13.65 8.77
N TYR A 72 17.39 14.26 8.31
CA TYR A 72 18.62 13.56 7.93
C TYR A 72 19.32 12.93 9.14
N VAL A 73 19.45 13.66 10.24
CA VAL A 73 20.03 13.16 11.51
C VAL A 73 19.27 11.93 11.98
N SER A 74 17.94 12.00 12.03
CA SER A 74 17.10 10.89 12.46
C SER A 74 17.23 9.66 11.56
N ARG A 75 17.30 9.85 10.24
CA ARG A 75 17.48 8.75 9.30
C ARG A 75 18.87 8.11 9.37
N LEU A 76 19.93 8.92 9.52
CA LEU A 76 21.30 8.46 9.73
C LEU A 76 21.41 7.68 11.05
N ALA A 77 20.85 8.21 12.13
CA ALA A 77 20.82 7.57 13.45
C ALA A 77 20.08 6.21 13.42
N ARG A 78 18.89 6.14 12.82
CA ARG A 78 18.16 4.88 12.65
C ARG A 78 18.96 3.86 11.82
N THR A 79 19.69 4.30 10.80
CA THR A 79 20.50 3.43 9.95
C THR A 79 21.70 2.86 10.70
N ALA A 80 22.32 3.66 11.58
CA ALA A 80 23.41 3.22 12.44
C ALA A 80 23.01 2.10 13.41
N LEU A 81 21.72 1.90 13.72
CA LEU A 81 21.26 0.78 14.57
C LEU A 81 21.42 -0.61 13.93
N HIS A 82 21.62 -0.68 12.62
CA HIS A 82 21.71 -1.93 11.85
C HIS A 82 23.05 -2.09 11.14
N HIS A 83 23.86 -1.03 11.10
CA HIS A 83 25.12 -0.95 10.40
C HIS A 83 26.14 -0.26 11.29
N ASP A 84 26.73 -1.05 12.18
CA ASP A 84 27.63 -0.57 13.22
C ASP A 84 29.01 -0.19 12.63
N GLY A 85 29.69 0.76 13.27
CA GLY A 85 31.10 1.06 13.02
C GLY A 85 31.42 2.27 12.14
N TRP A 86 30.58 2.69 11.20
CA TRP A 86 30.85 3.91 10.41
C TRP A 86 30.71 5.18 11.26
N LEU A 87 29.73 5.20 12.18
CA LEU A 87 29.51 6.33 13.09
C LEU A 87 30.61 6.40 14.16
N ASP A 88 31.04 5.25 14.68
CA ASP A 88 32.18 5.16 15.59
C ASP A 88 33.49 5.61 14.91
N ALA A 89 33.69 5.22 13.65
CA ALA A 89 34.84 5.66 12.86
C ALA A 89 34.84 7.18 12.63
N TRP A 90 33.66 7.76 12.37
CA TRP A 90 33.52 9.22 12.24
C TRP A 90 33.89 9.93 13.55
N LEU A 91 33.35 9.48 14.69
CA LEU A 91 33.72 10.03 16.00
C LEU A 91 35.20 9.82 16.34
N ALA A 92 35.79 8.68 15.96
CA ALA A 92 37.21 8.43 16.19
C ALA A 92 38.12 9.35 15.37
N GLU A 93 37.72 9.67 14.14
CA GLU A 93 38.44 10.63 13.27
C GLU A 93 38.25 12.07 13.75
N SER A 94 37.05 12.45 14.19
CA SER A 94 36.70 13.81 14.58
C SER A 94 35.80 13.83 15.84
N PRO A 95 36.38 13.68 17.05
CA PRO A 95 35.61 13.54 18.29
C PRO A 95 34.75 14.75 18.67
N GLU A 96 35.14 15.94 18.20
CA GLU A 96 34.43 17.21 18.46
C GLU A 96 33.63 17.69 17.24
N ASP A 97 33.33 16.81 16.27
CA ASP A 97 32.46 17.15 15.15
C ASP A 97 31.01 17.30 15.65
N PRO A 98 30.40 18.51 15.56
CA PRO A 98 29.02 18.72 16.00
C PRO A 98 28.01 17.87 15.22
N ASP A 99 28.29 17.55 13.97
CA ASP A 99 27.37 16.75 13.14
C ASP A 99 27.39 15.28 13.57
N ALA A 100 28.58 14.74 13.86
CA ALA A 100 28.73 13.38 14.36
C ALA A 100 28.07 13.20 15.74
N LEU A 101 28.36 14.12 16.67
CA LEU A 101 27.77 14.09 18.02
C LEU A 101 26.25 14.20 17.98
N LEU A 102 25.70 15.00 17.06
CA LEU A 102 24.26 15.12 16.89
C LEU A 102 23.61 13.81 16.42
N VAL A 103 24.23 13.10 15.47
CA VAL A 103 23.77 11.78 15.01
C VAL A 103 23.87 10.74 16.13
N VAL A 104 24.94 10.78 16.92
CA VAL A 104 25.15 9.86 18.07
C VAL A 104 24.12 10.11 19.16
N ALA A 105 23.81 11.37 19.45
CA ALA A 105 22.78 11.73 20.41
C ALA A 105 21.43 11.13 20.01
N ASP A 106 21.00 11.29 18.75
CA ASP A 106 19.73 10.72 18.30
C ASP A 106 19.78 9.19 18.18
N PHE A 107 20.95 8.61 17.84
CA PHE A 107 21.16 7.16 17.83
C PHE A 107 20.92 6.54 19.21
N HIS A 108 21.49 7.09 20.28
CA HIS A 108 21.25 6.60 21.64
C HIS A 108 19.76 6.67 22.01
N LEU A 109 19.07 7.72 21.58
CA LEU A 109 17.64 7.84 21.76
C LEU A 109 16.89 6.72 21.03
N HIS A 110 17.12 6.53 19.73
CA HIS A 110 16.45 5.44 18.99
C HIS A 110 16.79 4.06 19.57
N GLN A 111 18.02 3.83 20.03
CA GLN A 111 18.42 2.61 20.70
C GLN A 111 17.61 2.37 21.98
N ALA A 112 17.48 3.40 22.83
CA ALA A 112 16.67 3.35 24.04
C ALA A 112 15.20 3.05 23.70
N TRP A 113 14.59 3.79 22.76
CA TRP A 113 13.20 3.59 22.37
C TRP A 113 12.93 2.23 21.73
N LYS A 114 13.91 1.64 21.03
CA LYS A 114 13.83 0.25 20.51
C LYS A 114 13.76 -0.77 21.64
N VAL A 115 14.55 -0.60 22.70
CA VAL A 115 14.53 -1.47 23.89
C VAL A 115 13.21 -1.37 24.66
N ARG A 116 12.66 -0.16 24.84
CA ARG A 116 11.36 0.05 25.51
C ARG A 116 10.18 -0.45 24.68
N THR A 117 10.34 -0.55 23.36
CA THR A 117 9.28 -0.74 22.36
C THR A 117 8.30 0.44 22.24
N SER A 118 7.38 0.37 21.27
CA SER A 118 6.29 1.34 21.08
C SER A 118 5.10 1.12 22.02
N ALA A 119 5.14 0.10 22.89
CA ALA A 119 4.05 -0.22 23.82
C ALA A 119 3.79 0.88 24.87
N ARG A 120 2.57 0.88 25.43
CA ARG A 120 2.21 1.77 26.55
C ARG A 120 3.03 1.41 27.77
N ALA A 121 3.31 2.37 28.64
CA ALA A 121 4.17 2.15 29.81
C ALA A 121 3.73 0.98 30.72
N LYS A 122 2.42 0.75 30.84
CA LYS A 122 1.84 -0.37 31.61
C LYS A 122 2.12 -1.77 31.02
N ASP A 123 2.53 -1.83 29.76
CA ASP A 123 2.71 -3.05 28.97
C ASP A 123 4.21 -3.35 28.71
N VAL A 124 5.12 -2.61 29.37
CA VAL A 124 6.59 -2.76 29.24
C VAL A 124 7.17 -3.41 30.49
N GLU A 125 8.04 -4.42 30.31
CA GLU A 125 8.66 -5.18 31.39
C GLU A 125 9.66 -4.33 32.20
N ARG A 126 9.85 -4.69 33.48
CA ARG A 126 10.71 -3.92 34.40
C ARG A 126 12.17 -3.84 33.95
N ASP A 127 12.72 -4.94 33.43
CA ASP A 127 14.12 -5.00 32.98
C ASP A 127 14.34 -4.15 31.71
N GLN A 128 13.32 -4.08 30.84
CA GLN A 128 13.35 -3.19 29.66
C GLN A 128 13.33 -1.72 30.08
N PHE A 129 12.57 -1.36 31.12
CA PHE A 129 12.62 -0.01 31.68
C PHE A 129 13.99 0.35 32.26
N GLN A 130 14.63 -0.58 32.97
CA GLN A 130 15.95 -0.32 33.54
C GLN A 130 16.99 -0.06 32.43
N ALA A 131 17.01 -0.90 31.39
CA ALA A 131 17.89 -0.71 30.24
C ALA A 131 17.57 0.58 29.47
N PHE A 132 16.27 0.92 29.34
CA PHE A 132 15.83 2.17 28.72
C PHE A 132 16.39 3.41 29.44
N PHE A 133 16.25 3.48 30.78
CA PHE A 133 16.74 4.63 31.53
C PHE A 133 18.27 4.74 31.49
N ALA A 134 19.00 3.63 31.58
CA ALA A 134 20.46 3.64 31.47
C ALA A 134 20.94 4.23 30.13
N LEU A 135 20.31 3.80 29.01
CA LEU A 135 20.64 4.32 27.68
C LEU A 135 20.29 5.81 27.51
N LEU A 136 19.23 6.30 28.17
CA LEU A 136 18.90 7.72 28.17
C LEU A 136 19.90 8.55 28.97
N GLU A 137 20.37 8.05 30.12
CA GLU A 137 21.41 8.72 30.92
C GLU A 137 22.70 8.90 30.10
N ASP A 138 23.10 7.89 29.32
CA ASP A 138 24.27 7.94 28.43
C ASP A 138 24.13 8.97 27.29
N ALA A 139 22.90 9.36 26.93
CA ALA A 139 22.66 10.35 25.89
C ALA A 139 22.88 11.80 26.35
N VAL A 140 22.72 12.10 27.66
CA VAL A 140 22.75 13.47 28.19
C VAL A 140 24.04 14.23 27.85
N PRO A 141 25.25 13.68 28.09
CA PRO A 141 26.49 14.41 27.80
C PRO A 141 26.64 14.72 26.31
N VAL A 142 26.19 13.80 25.44
CA VAL A 142 26.30 13.94 23.99
C VAL A 142 25.33 15.00 23.47
N ILE A 143 24.10 15.03 23.99
CA ILE A 143 23.11 16.07 23.67
C ILE A 143 23.66 17.46 24.05
N GLY A 144 24.23 17.57 25.26
CA GLY A 144 24.84 18.82 25.74
C GLY A 144 26.00 19.28 24.84
N ALA A 145 26.93 18.36 24.51
CA ALA A 145 28.05 18.67 23.62
C ALA A 145 27.59 19.12 22.22
N ALA A 146 26.59 18.44 21.64
CA ALA A 146 26.03 18.83 20.34
C ALA A 146 25.39 20.24 20.38
N ALA A 147 24.69 20.58 21.48
CA ALA A 147 24.11 21.91 21.67
C ALA A 147 25.17 23.00 21.87
N GLU A 148 26.28 22.70 22.55
CA GLU A 148 27.39 23.65 22.79
C GLU A 148 28.23 23.90 21.53
N LEU A 149 28.46 22.88 20.71
CA LEU A 149 29.29 22.99 19.50
C LEU A 149 28.57 23.65 18.32
N ASN A 150 27.23 23.66 18.31
CA ASN A 150 26.43 24.43 17.36
C ASN A 150 25.27 25.17 18.05
N PRO A 151 25.53 26.29 18.77
CA PRO A 151 24.53 26.93 19.61
C PRO A 151 23.30 27.48 18.89
N ALA A 152 23.32 27.64 17.56
CA ALA A 152 22.17 28.10 16.79
C ALA A 152 21.22 26.95 16.38
N ASP A 153 21.64 25.69 16.56
CA ASP A 153 20.92 24.51 16.09
C ASP A 153 19.74 24.15 17.00
N PRO A 154 18.50 24.08 16.49
CA PRO A 154 17.36 23.63 17.29
C PRO A 154 17.32 22.10 17.46
N VAL A 155 18.02 21.33 16.62
CA VAL A 155 17.92 19.85 16.59
C VAL A 155 18.42 19.16 17.87
N PRO A 156 19.54 19.59 18.52
CA PRO A 156 19.90 19.09 19.85
C PRO A 156 18.77 19.23 20.88
N TRP A 157 18.02 20.34 20.84
CA TRP A 157 16.90 20.58 21.75
C TRP A 157 15.68 19.74 21.41
N ARG A 158 15.43 19.45 20.13
CA ARG A 158 14.45 18.44 19.73
C ARG A 158 14.76 17.07 20.35
N ILE A 159 16.02 16.64 20.29
CA ILE A 159 16.49 15.39 20.91
C ILE A 159 16.33 15.49 22.44
N ALA A 160 16.71 16.62 23.04
CA ALA A 160 16.55 16.87 24.48
C ALA A 160 15.08 16.79 24.94
N LEU A 161 14.12 17.29 24.14
CA LEU A 161 12.68 17.17 24.40
C LEU A 161 12.21 15.71 24.35
N THR A 162 12.68 14.93 23.37
CA THR A 162 12.41 13.48 23.33
C THR A 162 12.99 12.77 24.55
N HIS A 163 14.22 13.10 24.93
CA HIS A 163 14.90 12.58 26.12
C HIS A 163 14.13 12.95 27.39
N ALA A 164 13.76 14.22 27.58
CA ALA A 164 13.02 14.70 28.75
C ALA A 164 11.67 13.98 28.92
N ARG A 165 10.96 13.73 27.82
CA ARG A 165 9.74 12.92 27.82
C ARG A 165 10.02 11.47 28.25
N GLY A 166 11.11 10.87 27.78
CA GLY A 166 11.51 9.50 28.15
C GLY A 166 11.93 9.37 29.62
N MET A 167 12.75 10.31 30.11
CA MET A 167 13.25 10.38 31.48
C MET A 167 12.21 10.84 32.51
N GLN A 168 11.00 11.18 32.07
CA GLN A 168 9.95 11.70 32.95
C GLN A 168 10.40 12.98 33.66
N ALA A 169 11.09 13.85 32.93
CA ALA A 169 11.62 15.09 33.48
C ALA A 169 10.48 15.97 34.05
N PRO A 170 10.74 16.73 35.12
CA PRO A 170 9.79 17.71 35.62
C PRO A 170 9.38 18.72 34.53
N ARG A 171 8.14 19.22 34.63
CA ARG A 171 7.57 20.15 33.65
C ARG A 171 8.45 21.38 33.42
N GLU A 172 9.05 21.89 34.49
CA GLU A 172 9.91 23.07 34.45
C GLU A 172 11.16 22.84 33.60
N VAL A 173 11.73 21.63 33.63
CA VAL A 173 12.89 21.25 32.81
C VAL A 173 12.46 21.12 31.35
N PHE A 174 11.31 20.48 31.10
CA PHE A 174 10.78 20.35 29.74
C PHE A 174 10.49 21.72 29.11
N ASP A 175 9.84 22.61 29.83
CA ASP A 175 9.53 23.97 29.37
C ASP A 175 10.81 24.78 29.12
N ALA A 176 11.87 24.59 29.92
CA ALA A 176 13.16 25.23 29.67
C ALA A 176 13.81 24.74 28.35
N TYR A 177 13.78 23.44 28.07
CA TYR A 177 14.28 22.91 26.79
C TYR A 177 13.44 23.38 25.60
N LEU A 178 12.13 23.50 25.77
CA LEU A 178 11.26 24.03 24.73
C LEU A 178 11.57 25.51 24.47
N ALA A 179 11.81 26.30 25.51
CA ALA A 179 12.20 27.70 25.37
C ALA A 179 13.55 27.85 24.63
N GLU A 180 14.53 26.98 24.89
CA GLU A 180 15.79 26.96 24.15
C GLU A 180 15.61 26.60 22.67
N ALA A 181 14.72 25.65 22.36
CA ALA A 181 14.36 25.32 20.98
C ALA A 181 13.68 26.50 20.27
N GLU A 182 12.65 27.08 20.89
CA GLU A 182 11.87 28.20 20.34
C GLU A 182 12.73 29.47 20.18
N ALA A 183 13.73 29.69 21.04
CA ALA A 183 14.67 30.80 20.91
C ALA A 183 15.56 30.71 19.66
N ARG A 184 15.81 29.50 19.15
CA ARG A 184 16.66 29.25 17.97
C ARG A 184 15.85 29.20 16.69
N ASP A 185 14.75 28.46 16.71
CA ASP A 185 13.81 28.37 15.60
C ASP A 185 12.38 28.21 16.12
N PRO A 186 11.62 29.31 16.23
CA PRO A 186 10.22 29.28 16.67
C PRO A 186 9.28 28.49 15.75
N HIS A 187 9.74 28.07 14.57
CA HIS A 187 8.92 27.37 13.59
C HIS A 187 9.35 25.93 13.32
N HIS A 188 10.32 25.41 14.10
CA HIS A 188 10.85 24.05 13.93
C HIS A 188 9.79 22.99 14.27
N PHE A 189 9.24 22.33 13.25
CA PHE A 189 8.15 21.36 13.38
C PHE A 189 8.49 20.22 14.34
N GLY A 190 9.70 19.65 14.23
CA GLY A 190 10.13 18.54 15.07
C GLY A 190 10.09 18.86 16.58
N CYS A 191 10.43 20.09 16.97
CA CYS A 191 10.41 20.52 18.38
C CYS A 191 8.97 20.61 18.89
N HIS A 192 8.11 21.27 18.11
CA HIS A 192 6.70 21.41 18.45
C HIS A 192 5.94 20.06 18.45
N ALA A 193 6.32 19.12 17.58
CA ALA A 193 5.78 17.76 17.59
C ALA A 193 6.15 16.99 18.86
N GLN A 194 7.40 17.14 19.37
CA GLN A 194 7.79 16.55 20.67
C GLN A 194 7.08 17.22 21.85
N ALA A 195 6.89 18.54 21.82
CA ALA A 195 6.10 19.26 22.81
C ALA A 195 4.63 18.79 22.84
N LEU A 196 4.01 18.62 21.68
CA LEU A 196 2.67 18.05 21.58
C LEU A 196 2.60 16.64 22.20
N GLN A 197 3.57 15.77 21.90
CA GLN A 197 3.61 14.42 22.50
C GLN A 197 3.82 14.45 24.02
N TYR A 198 4.61 15.37 24.56
CA TYR A 198 4.76 15.50 26.02
C TYR A 198 3.44 15.91 26.70
N LEU A 199 2.70 16.84 26.07
CA LEU A 199 1.45 17.41 26.59
C LEU A 199 0.21 16.54 26.34
N CYS A 200 0.32 15.43 25.62
CA CYS A 200 -0.82 14.54 25.39
C CYS A 200 -1.17 13.71 26.64
N ALA A 201 -2.42 13.22 26.70
CA ALA A 201 -2.97 12.59 27.90
C ALA A 201 -2.27 11.30 28.34
N LYS A 202 -1.67 10.54 27.40
CA LYS A 202 -0.90 9.32 27.73
C LYS A 202 0.48 9.60 28.35
N TRP A 203 0.92 10.86 28.35
CA TRP A 203 2.18 11.32 28.92
C TRP A 203 1.90 12.24 30.11
N TYR A 204 2.26 13.53 30.03
CA TYR A 204 2.29 14.43 31.20
C TYR A 204 1.25 15.55 31.14
N GLY A 205 0.36 15.54 30.15
CA GLY A 205 -0.67 16.55 30.00
C GLY A 205 -2.08 15.98 29.87
N SER A 206 -2.89 16.61 29.02
CA SER A 206 -4.30 16.26 28.78
C SER A 206 -4.67 16.55 27.34
N HIS A 207 -5.78 15.98 26.84
CA HIS A 207 -6.26 16.30 25.49
C HIS A 207 -6.49 17.81 25.32
N GLU A 208 -7.09 18.46 26.32
CA GLU A 208 -7.32 19.90 26.32
C GLU A 208 -6.02 20.71 26.24
N GLU A 209 -5.00 20.34 27.02
CA GLU A 209 -3.70 21.01 26.99
C GLU A 209 -2.98 20.81 25.65
N MET A 210 -2.99 19.58 25.14
CA MET A 210 -2.42 19.20 23.85
C MET A 210 -3.05 20.01 22.70
N PHE A 211 -4.38 20.03 22.61
CA PHE A 211 -5.10 20.79 21.59
C PHE A 211 -4.83 22.29 21.71
N ARG A 212 -4.87 22.85 22.93
CA ARG A 212 -4.59 24.27 23.15
C ARG A 212 -3.18 24.65 22.71
N TYR A 213 -2.19 23.79 22.99
CA TYR A 213 -0.82 23.98 22.51
C TYR A 213 -0.77 23.98 20.98
N ALA A 214 -1.33 22.95 20.36
CA ALA A 214 -1.32 22.77 18.91
C ALA A 214 -2.00 23.94 18.17
N GLU A 215 -3.16 24.38 18.66
CA GLU A 215 -3.91 25.51 18.12
C GLU A 215 -3.13 26.82 18.24
N ARG A 216 -2.47 27.07 19.38
CA ARG A 216 -1.67 28.27 19.59
C ARG A 216 -0.49 28.34 18.62
N VAL A 217 0.27 27.25 18.50
CA VAL A 217 1.44 27.17 17.62
C VAL A 217 1.02 27.32 16.15
N ALA A 218 -0.05 26.63 15.73
CA ALA A 218 -0.58 26.75 14.38
C ALA A 218 -1.11 28.16 14.07
N ALA A 219 -1.61 28.90 15.06
CA ALA A 219 -2.10 30.27 14.88
C ALA A 219 -0.97 31.30 14.76
N SER A 220 0.20 31.04 15.34
CA SER A 220 1.38 31.91 15.22
C SER A 220 2.27 31.60 14.02
N ALA A 221 2.06 30.46 13.36
CA ALA A 221 2.90 30.01 12.25
C ALA A 221 2.70 30.85 10.96
N PRO A 222 3.76 31.06 10.16
CA PRO A 222 3.66 31.76 8.89
C PRO A 222 2.88 30.93 7.85
N PRO A 223 2.25 31.58 6.84
CA PRO A 223 1.55 30.87 5.78
C PRO A 223 2.41 29.80 5.10
N GLY A 224 1.84 28.63 4.86
CA GLY A 224 2.53 27.47 4.27
C GLY A 224 3.38 26.66 5.25
N SER A 225 3.56 27.10 6.49
CA SER A 225 4.31 26.34 7.50
C SER A 225 3.63 25.00 7.83
N ARG A 226 4.45 23.94 7.95
CA ARG A 226 4.00 22.63 8.43
C ARG A 226 3.40 22.65 9.83
N LEU A 227 3.69 23.69 10.63
CA LEU A 227 3.06 23.86 11.95
C LEU A 227 1.53 24.00 11.90
N HIS A 228 0.96 24.39 10.75
CA HIS A 228 -0.49 24.35 10.58
C HIS A 228 -1.08 22.91 10.63
N ALA A 229 -0.26 21.87 10.46
CA ALA A 229 -0.64 20.47 10.65
C ALA A 229 -0.54 19.99 12.10
N LEU A 230 -0.01 20.79 13.03
CA LEU A 230 0.12 20.36 14.43
C LEU A 230 -1.23 20.02 15.11
N PRO A 231 -2.34 20.76 14.86
CA PRO A 231 -3.67 20.37 15.33
C PRO A 231 -4.17 19.06 14.72
N LEU A 232 -3.77 18.73 13.48
CA LEU A 232 -4.08 17.45 12.86
C LEU A 232 -3.42 16.31 13.63
N GLN A 233 -2.15 16.45 13.99
CA GLN A 233 -1.43 15.46 14.79
C GLN A 233 -2.06 15.29 16.19
N ALA A 234 -2.52 16.38 16.82
CA ALA A 234 -3.27 16.33 18.07
C ALA A 234 -4.60 15.56 17.94
N ALA A 235 -5.33 15.83 16.86
CA ALA A 235 -6.60 15.16 16.55
C ALA A 235 -6.41 13.66 16.27
N LEU A 236 -5.37 13.30 15.54
CA LEU A 236 -5.05 11.90 15.27
C LEU A 236 -4.59 11.17 16.53
N GLU A 237 -3.74 11.78 17.37
CA GLU A 237 -3.35 11.20 18.66
C GLU A 237 -4.56 10.98 19.57
N TYR A 238 -5.49 11.95 19.65
CA TYR A 238 -6.75 11.78 20.37
C TYR A 238 -7.55 10.58 19.86
N ARG A 239 -7.80 10.51 18.55
CA ARG A 239 -8.56 9.43 17.93
C ARG A 239 -7.92 8.05 18.08
N LEU A 240 -6.59 7.96 18.02
CA LEU A 240 -5.86 6.70 18.23
C LEU A 240 -5.80 6.29 19.71
N SER A 241 -5.95 7.23 20.64
CA SER A 241 -5.94 6.95 22.08
C SER A 241 -7.29 6.42 22.59
N GLU A 242 -8.38 6.93 22.02
CA GLU A 242 -9.76 6.57 22.36
C GLU A 242 -10.20 5.32 21.56
N ALA A 243 -10.10 4.15 22.21
CA ALA A 243 -10.44 2.86 21.58
C ALA A 243 -11.95 2.63 21.38
N ALA A 244 -12.80 3.50 21.94
CA ALA A 244 -14.25 3.39 21.86
C ALA A 244 -14.87 4.78 21.63
N GLU A 245 -15.93 4.84 20.83
CA GLU A 245 -16.74 6.04 20.70
C GLU A 245 -17.33 6.42 22.07
N PRO A 246 -17.27 7.71 22.47
CA PRO A 246 -17.76 8.14 23.76
C PRO A 246 -19.28 7.87 23.90
N GLU A 247 -19.72 7.51 25.11
CA GLU A 247 -21.14 7.46 25.45
C GLU A 247 -21.70 8.90 25.58
N GLY A 248 -21.82 9.60 24.46
CA GLY A 248 -22.28 11.00 24.39
C GLY A 248 -21.63 11.79 23.25
N PRO A 249 -21.92 13.11 23.14
CA PRO A 249 -21.26 13.96 22.18
C PRO A 249 -19.75 13.99 22.44
N ASP A 250 -18.95 13.73 21.40
CA ASP A 250 -17.50 13.83 21.46
C ASP A 250 -17.07 15.26 21.84
N PRO A 251 -16.47 15.48 23.03
CA PRO A 251 -16.14 16.83 23.51
C PRO A 251 -15.07 17.52 22.64
N TYR A 252 -14.27 16.75 21.90
CA TYR A 252 -13.21 17.28 21.04
C TYR A 252 -13.55 17.16 19.54
N GLY A 253 -14.72 16.64 19.18
CA GLY A 253 -15.20 16.55 17.80
C GLY A 253 -15.08 17.87 17.01
N PRO A 254 -15.52 19.02 17.53
CA PRO A 254 -15.35 20.31 16.86
C PRO A 254 -13.88 20.71 16.63
N LYS A 255 -12.96 20.29 17.51
CA LYS A 255 -11.52 20.53 17.33
C LYS A 255 -10.94 19.62 16.24
N VAL A 256 -11.39 18.37 16.16
CA VAL A 256 -11.06 17.43 15.07
C VAL A 256 -11.50 18.01 13.72
N ASP A 257 -12.73 18.51 13.61
CA ASP A 257 -13.25 19.12 12.38
C ASP A 257 -12.46 20.37 11.96
N ALA A 258 -12.11 21.21 12.93
CA ALA A 258 -11.27 22.39 12.69
C ALA A 258 -9.85 22.01 12.25
N ALA A 259 -9.29 20.94 12.82
CA ALA A 259 -7.98 20.41 12.43
C ALA A 259 -7.99 19.86 11.00
N LEU A 260 -9.00 19.07 10.63
CA LEU A 260 -9.21 18.57 9.26
C LEU A 260 -9.32 19.72 8.26
N THR A 261 -10.15 20.73 8.56
CA THR A 261 -10.33 21.90 7.70
C THR A 261 -9.01 22.64 7.48
N ARG A 262 -8.23 22.86 8.55
CA ARG A 262 -6.92 23.52 8.46
C ARG A 262 -5.92 22.69 7.65
N ALA A 263 -5.88 21.37 7.87
CA ALA A 263 -4.94 20.48 7.19
C ALA A 263 -5.26 20.29 5.71
N LEU A 264 -6.54 20.26 5.32
CA LEU A 264 -6.96 20.29 3.92
C LEU A 264 -6.50 21.59 3.25
N ALA A 265 -6.78 22.74 3.86
CA ALA A 265 -6.33 24.03 3.35
C ALA A 265 -4.79 24.11 3.26
N LEU A 266 -4.06 23.55 4.21
CA LEU A 266 -2.60 23.44 4.15
C LEU A 266 -2.17 22.55 2.97
N SER A 267 -2.78 21.37 2.81
CA SER A 267 -2.46 20.44 1.72
C SER A 267 -2.60 21.10 0.34
N ASP A 268 -3.61 21.97 0.17
CA ASP A 268 -3.84 22.72 -1.07
C ASP A 268 -2.77 23.78 -1.38
N THR A 269 -1.99 24.20 -0.37
CA THR A 269 -0.88 25.17 -0.56
C THR A 269 0.42 24.53 -1.05
N TYR A 270 0.55 23.20 -0.94
CA TYR A 270 1.73 22.46 -1.40
C TYR A 270 1.53 22.00 -2.84
N ASP A 271 2.55 22.20 -3.67
CA ASP A 271 2.48 21.98 -5.11
C ASP A 271 2.33 20.49 -5.45
N GLY A 272 1.32 20.17 -6.24
CA GLY A 272 1.21 18.90 -6.96
C GLY A 272 1.02 17.65 -6.11
N ALA A 273 0.75 16.56 -6.82
CA ALA A 273 0.72 15.22 -6.25
C ALA A 273 2.15 14.74 -5.98
N GLY A 274 2.40 14.14 -4.82
CA GLY A 274 3.70 13.57 -4.48
C GLY A 274 4.74 14.58 -3.99
N ASP A 275 4.33 15.70 -3.38
CA ASP A 275 5.27 16.54 -2.64
C ASP A 275 5.78 15.78 -1.40
N ARG A 276 7.10 15.56 -1.33
CA ARG A 276 7.78 14.84 -0.24
C ARG A 276 7.72 15.60 1.09
N GLU A 277 7.75 16.94 1.07
CA GLU A 277 7.69 17.75 2.29
C GLU A 277 6.29 17.70 2.93
N ALA A 278 5.26 17.47 2.11
CA ALA A 278 3.88 17.31 2.55
C ALA A 278 3.47 15.87 2.89
N ALA A 279 4.26 14.87 2.48
CA ALA A 279 3.90 13.46 2.58
C ALA A 279 3.50 13.04 4.01
N GLY A 280 4.26 13.46 5.02
CA GLY A 280 3.99 13.13 6.42
C GLY A 280 2.58 13.53 6.87
N PHE A 281 2.26 14.83 6.81
CA PHE A 281 0.96 15.30 7.27
C PHE A 281 -0.19 14.89 6.34
N ARG A 282 0.05 14.69 5.04
CA ARG A 282 -0.99 14.19 4.11
C ARG A 282 -1.40 12.76 4.44
N ASN A 283 -0.45 11.89 4.83
CA ASN A 283 -0.75 10.54 5.30
C ASN A 283 -1.54 10.54 6.62
N GLU A 284 -1.18 11.41 7.57
CA GLU A 284 -1.96 11.63 8.81
C GLU A 284 -3.39 12.13 8.51
N LEU A 285 -3.51 13.06 7.56
CA LEU A 285 -4.78 13.63 7.13
C LEU A 285 -5.68 12.57 6.49
N ALA A 286 -5.13 11.72 5.62
CA ALA A 286 -5.87 10.63 4.99
C ALA A 286 -6.45 9.69 6.04
N LEU A 287 -5.64 9.25 7.02
CA LEU A 287 -6.13 8.39 8.10
C LEU A 287 -7.22 9.07 8.93
N LEU A 288 -7.03 10.34 9.33
CA LEU A 288 -8.04 11.04 10.14
C LEU A 288 -9.36 11.30 9.38
N LEU A 289 -9.30 11.51 8.06
CA LEU A 289 -10.49 11.62 7.22
C LEU A 289 -11.26 10.29 7.14
N ILE A 290 -10.55 9.17 7.06
CA ILE A 290 -11.16 7.83 7.12
C ILE A 290 -11.84 7.60 8.47
N MET A 291 -11.14 7.91 9.57
CA MET A 291 -11.70 7.80 10.93
C MET A 291 -12.90 8.73 11.17
N SER A 292 -13.01 9.81 10.39
CA SER A 292 -14.11 10.78 10.45
C SER A 292 -15.23 10.53 9.41
N ASP A 293 -15.25 9.39 8.73
CA ASP A 293 -16.26 9.01 7.72
C ASP A 293 -16.36 10.02 6.54
N ARG A 294 -15.20 10.51 6.06
CA ARG A 294 -15.09 11.49 4.95
C ARG A 294 -14.32 10.92 3.74
N PRO A 295 -14.84 9.86 3.09
CA PRO A 295 -14.11 9.10 2.06
C PRO A 295 -13.83 9.90 0.78
N ALA A 296 -14.69 10.86 0.42
CA ALA A 296 -14.48 11.68 -0.78
C ALA A 296 -13.22 12.54 -0.66
N GLU A 297 -13.06 13.20 0.48
CA GLU A 297 -11.89 14.04 0.78
C GLU A 297 -10.65 13.18 1.04
N ALA A 298 -10.80 12.01 1.66
CA ALA A 298 -9.71 11.05 1.79
C ALA A 298 -9.16 10.63 0.42
N LEU A 299 -10.03 10.40 -0.57
CA LEU A 299 -9.62 10.09 -1.94
C LEU A 299 -8.82 11.24 -2.57
N ASP A 300 -9.24 12.49 -2.36
CA ASP A 300 -8.51 13.67 -2.85
C ASP A 300 -7.13 13.79 -2.19
N VAL A 301 -7.03 13.51 -0.89
CA VAL A 301 -5.74 13.48 -0.20
C VAL A 301 -4.87 12.33 -0.69
N PHE A 302 -5.41 11.14 -0.97
CA PHE A 302 -4.63 10.04 -1.58
C PHE A 302 -4.08 10.41 -2.96
N ARG A 303 -4.80 11.22 -3.75
CA ARG A 303 -4.26 11.79 -4.99
C ARG A 303 -3.09 12.72 -4.71
N ALA A 304 -3.23 13.61 -3.71
CA ALA A 304 -2.18 14.54 -3.32
C ALA A 304 -0.94 13.86 -2.72
N ILE A 305 -1.10 12.72 -2.03
CA ILE A 305 0.01 11.89 -1.54
C ILE A 305 0.82 11.30 -2.70
N GLY A 306 0.15 10.90 -3.79
CA GLY A 306 0.81 10.28 -4.94
C GLY A 306 1.46 8.95 -4.54
N VAL A 307 2.78 8.85 -4.74
CA VAL A 307 3.57 7.64 -4.45
C VAL A 307 4.22 7.62 -3.07
N HIS A 308 4.12 8.68 -2.27
CA HIS A 308 4.90 8.81 -1.03
C HIS A 308 4.08 8.45 0.22
N ALA A 309 3.96 7.15 0.49
CA ALA A 309 3.48 6.67 1.78
C ALA A 309 4.55 6.89 2.87
N THR A 310 4.12 7.01 4.11
CA THR A 310 5.00 7.20 5.27
C THR A 310 4.82 6.11 6.31
N GLU A 311 5.82 5.82 7.13
CA GLU A 311 5.70 4.76 8.15
C GLU A 311 4.60 5.11 9.18
N TYR A 312 4.61 6.34 9.68
CA TYR A 312 3.54 6.89 10.50
C TYR A 312 2.50 7.59 9.60
N PRO A 313 1.18 7.40 9.80
CA PRO A 313 0.56 6.73 10.94
C PRO A 313 0.27 5.23 10.77
N TRP A 314 0.51 4.68 9.59
CA TRP A 314 0.05 3.34 9.21
C TRP A 314 0.68 2.21 10.03
N ASN A 315 1.90 2.39 10.53
CA ASN A 315 2.57 1.44 11.44
C ASN A 315 1.83 1.24 12.78
N ARG A 316 0.83 2.07 13.10
CA ARG A 316 -0.04 1.88 14.26
C ARG A 316 -1.13 0.83 14.02
N LEU A 317 -1.42 0.51 12.76
CA LEU A 317 -2.46 -0.43 12.35
C LEU A 317 -1.86 -1.79 11.98
N GLY A 318 -0.70 -1.79 11.32
CA GLY A 318 -0.06 -3.00 10.81
C GLY A 318 1.20 -2.69 10.01
N ASP A 319 1.46 -3.45 8.95
CA ASP A 319 2.51 -3.12 7.98
C ASP A 319 2.16 -1.81 7.27
N ALA A 320 2.99 -0.79 7.42
CA ALA A 320 2.62 0.58 7.05
C ALA A 320 2.21 0.73 5.57
N ARG A 321 2.93 0.06 4.66
CA ARG A 321 2.61 0.14 3.24
C ARG A 321 1.34 -0.65 2.91
N ALA A 322 1.18 -1.85 3.46
CA ALA A 322 -0.02 -2.65 3.26
C ALA A 322 -1.27 -1.91 3.75
N GLU A 323 -1.23 -1.34 4.95
CA GLU A 323 -2.32 -0.58 5.56
C GLU A 323 -2.67 0.67 4.75
N PHE A 324 -1.67 1.41 4.23
CA PHE A 324 -1.90 2.53 3.32
C PHE A 324 -2.68 2.10 2.06
N LEU A 325 -2.26 1.01 1.43
CA LEU A 325 -2.89 0.50 0.20
C LEU A 325 -4.28 -0.06 0.47
N GLU A 326 -4.47 -0.76 1.58
CA GLU A 326 -5.77 -1.27 2.02
C GLU A 326 -6.74 -0.12 2.28
N ALA A 327 -6.32 0.89 3.06
CA ALA A 327 -7.11 2.09 3.32
C ALA A 327 -7.51 2.82 2.02
N ARG A 328 -6.58 2.92 1.06
CA ARG A 328 -6.84 3.51 -0.27
C ARG A 328 -7.87 2.71 -1.06
N SER A 329 -7.77 1.37 -1.05
CA SER A 329 -8.74 0.48 -1.68
C SER A 329 -10.12 0.59 -1.02
N ASP A 330 -10.18 0.61 0.32
CA ASP A 330 -11.41 0.69 1.08
C ASP A 330 -12.17 2.00 0.85
N VAL A 331 -11.46 3.13 0.79
CA VAL A 331 -12.06 4.42 0.40
C VAL A 331 -12.69 4.34 -1.00
N ARG A 332 -12.03 3.69 -1.96
CA ARG A 332 -12.60 3.51 -3.31
C ARG A 332 -13.84 2.62 -3.28
N LEU A 333 -13.82 1.54 -2.49
CA LEU A 333 -14.95 0.62 -2.33
C LEU A 333 -16.15 1.30 -1.67
N ASP A 334 -15.92 2.10 -0.64
CA ASP A 334 -16.97 2.84 0.05
C ASP A 334 -17.65 3.85 -0.90
N LEU A 335 -16.86 4.70 -1.57
CA LEU A 335 -17.38 5.62 -2.58
C LEU A 335 -18.13 4.90 -3.70
N ALA A 336 -17.61 3.77 -4.20
CA ALA A 336 -18.29 2.97 -5.21
C ALA A 336 -19.63 2.40 -4.72
N SER A 337 -19.75 2.09 -3.42
CA SER A 337 -20.98 1.59 -2.79
C SER A 337 -22.07 2.67 -2.66
N GLN A 338 -21.64 3.93 -2.50
CA GLN A 338 -22.51 5.10 -2.37
C GLN A 338 -23.10 5.55 -3.71
N ILE A 339 -22.42 5.28 -4.83
CA ILE A 339 -22.89 5.64 -6.17
C ILE A 339 -24.14 4.81 -6.55
N PRO A 340 -25.26 5.44 -6.96
CA PRO A 340 -26.42 4.70 -7.45
C PRO A 340 -26.05 3.76 -8.60
N PHE A 341 -26.66 2.57 -8.66
CA PHE A 341 -26.28 1.55 -9.64
C PHE A 341 -26.33 2.02 -11.11
N PHE A 342 -27.23 2.94 -11.47
CA PHE A 342 -27.29 3.54 -12.81
C PHE A 342 -26.68 4.94 -12.87
N GLY A 343 -26.08 5.40 -11.78
CA GLY A 343 -25.36 6.66 -11.69
C GLY A 343 -24.07 6.64 -12.49
N ARG A 344 -23.56 7.84 -12.78
CA ARG A 344 -22.26 8.02 -13.39
C ARG A 344 -21.23 8.25 -12.27
N PRO A 345 -20.09 7.55 -12.28
CA PRO A 345 -19.02 7.85 -11.33
C PRO A 345 -18.47 9.27 -11.57
N PRO A 346 -17.94 9.93 -10.54
CA PRO A 346 -17.22 11.19 -10.70
C PRO A 346 -16.10 11.03 -11.74
N ALA A 347 -15.94 12.06 -12.58
CA ALA A 347 -14.81 12.10 -13.50
C ALA A 347 -13.52 12.37 -12.70
N PRO A 348 -12.36 11.84 -13.13
CA PRO A 348 -11.09 12.25 -12.55
C PRO A 348 -10.86 13.75 -12.77
N PRO A 349 -10.13 14.42 -11.86
CA PRO A 349 -9.71 15.81 -12.05
C PRO A 349 -8.93 15.97 -13.36
N ALA A 350 -9.11 17.12 -14.02
CA ALA A 350 -8.52 17.37 -15.34
C ALA A 350 -6.99 17.42 -15.31
N ASP A 351 -6.42 17.81 -14.16
CA ASP A 351 -4.98 17.98 -13.94
C ASP A 351 -4.34 16.75 -13.25
N ALA A 352 -4.98 15.58 -13.36
CA ALA A 352 -4.43 14.35 -12.83
C ALA A 352 -3.04 14.05 -13.41
N PRO A 353 -2.04 13.72 -12.57
CA PRO A 353 -0.72 13.34 -13.05
C PRO A 353 -0.79 12.14 -14.00
N ASP A 354 0.00 12.17 -15.08
CA ASP A 354 0.15 11.00 -15.94
C ASP A 354 1.12 10.00 -15.31
N TRP A 355 0.57 8.96 -14.70
CA TRP A 355 1.33 7.86 -14.10
C TRP A 355 1.82 6.81 -15.12
N ALA A 356 1.69 7.03 -16.43
CA ALA A 356 2.10 6.08 -17.46
C ALA A 356 3.56 5.62 -17.31
N ALA A 357 4.46 6.52 -16.89
CA ALA A 357 5.87 6.23 -16.66
C ALA A 357 6.10 5.35 -15.41
N LEU A 358 5.24 5.44 -14.40
CA LEU A 358 5.33 4.66 -13.15
C LEU A 358 4.49 3.39 -13.19
N THR A 359 3.77 3.14 -14.29
CA THR A 359 2.91 1.96 -14.40
C THR A 359 3.80 0.71 -14.41
N PRO A 360 3.61 -0.23 -13.47
CA PRO A 360 4.47 -1.40 -13.35
C PRO A 360 4.43 -2.23 -14.63
N ARG A 361 5.60 -2.75 -15.00
CA ARG A 361 5.77 -3.73 -16.04
C ARG A 361 5.95 -5.08 -15.37
N ALA A 362 5.14 -6.05 -15.78
CA ALA A 362 5.06 -7.35 -15.12
C ALA A 362 5.24 -8.49 -16.13
N VAL A 363 6.16 -9.41 -15.85
CA VAL A 363 6.37 -10.64 -16.62
C VAL A 363 6.53 -11.82 -15.65
N ALA A 364 5.90 -12.95 -15.95
CA ALA A 364 6.10 -14.18 -15.23
C ALA A 364 6.98 -15.15 -16.02
N ILE A 365 7.94 -15.79 -15.37
CA ILE A 365 8.76 -16.89 -15.90
C ILE A 365 8.22 -18.20 -15.32
N VAL A 366 7.85 -19.11 -16.21
CA VAL A 366 7.20 -20.38 -15.84
C VAL A 366 7.97 -21.55 -16.46
N PRO A 367 8.35 -22.61 -15.69
CA PRO A 367 9.01 -23.80 -16.21
C PRO A 367 7.99 -24.78 -16.80
N ALA A 368 7.19 -24.28 -17.74
CA ALA A 368 6.27 -25.07 -18.54
C ALA A 368 6.21 -24.51 -19.98
N PRO A 369 5.95 -25.34 -21.00
CA PRO A 369 5.76 -24.87 -22.38
C PRO A 369 4.52 -23.97 -22.54
N PRO A 370 4.48 -23.06 -23.53
CA PRO A 370 3.39 -22.09 -23.67
C PRO A 370 2.00 -22.71 -23.78
N ALA A 371 1.90 -23.89 -24.40
CA ALA A 371 0.63 -24.62 -24.54
C ALA A 371 0.08 -25.11 -23.18
N THR A 372 0.95 -25.56 -22.28
CA THR A 372 0.56 -26.02 -20.93
C THR A 372 0.10 -24.84 -20.08
N VAL A 373 0.87 -23.73 -20.12
CA VAL A 373 0.51 -22.50 -19.42
C VAL A 373 -0.82 -21.95 -19.93
N ALA A 374 -1.00 -21.93 -21.26
CA ALA A 374 -2.24 -21.51 -21.88
C ALA A 374 -3.45 -22.33 -21.41
N GLN A 375 -3.29 -23.65 -21.26
CA GLN A 375 -4.34 -24.54 -20.77
C GLN A 375 -4.70 -24.24 -19.30
N ALA A 376 -3.70 -24.07 -18.43
CA ALA A 376 -3.92 -23.71 -17.02
C ALA A 376 -4.54 -22.31 -16.87
N ALA A 377 -4.16 -21.39 -17.77
CA ALA A 377 -4.63 -20.01 -17.82
C ALA A 377 -6.08 -19.85 -18.34
N LEU A 378 -6.74 -20.91 -18.79
CA LEU A 378 -8.11 -20.84 -19.35
C LEU A 378 -9.16 -20.29 -18.39
N ILE A 379 -8.93 -20.46 -17.10
CA ILE A 379 -9.85 -20.07 -16.02
C ILE A 379 -9.49 -18.68 -15.48
N CYS A 380 -8.34 -18.11 -15.88
CA CYS A 380 -7.92 -16.78 -15.46
C CYS A 380 -8.91 -15.71 -15.94
N GLY A 381 -9.15 -14.73 -15.08
CA GLY A 381 -10.05 -13.60 -15.37
C GLY A 381 -9.49 -12.60 -16.40
N PHE A 382 -8.27 -12.81 -16.89
CA PHE A 382 -7.47 -11.88 -17.69
C PHE A 382 -7.12 -12.46 -19.06
N SER A 383 -6.92 -11.59 -20.05
CA SER A 383 -6.27 -11.97 -21.31
C SER A 383 -4.76 -11.99 -21.10
N LEU A 384 -4.11 -13.08 -21.48
CA LEU A 384 -2.70 -13.33 -21.21
C LEU A 384 -1.95 -13.54 -22.52
N ARG A 385 -0.75 -12.97 -22.66
CA ARG A 385 0.17 -13.27 -23.76
C ARG A 385 1.25 -14.20 -23.25
N THR A 386 1.45 -15.33 -23.93
CA THR A 386 2.50 -16.32 -23.60
C THR A 386 3.53 -16.36 -24.72
N ALA A 387 4.82 -16.41 -24.37
CA ALA A 387 5.92 -16.51 -25.33
C ALA A 387 6.94 -17.56 -24.87
N PRO A 388 7.61 -18.30 -25.77
CA PRO A 388 8.64 -19.26 -25.40
C PRO A 388 9.87 -18.56 -24.80
N ALA A 389 10.42 -19.12 -23.71
CA ALA A 389 11.57 -18.59 -22.97
C ALA A 389 12.75 -19.59 -22.95
N GLY A 390 13.08 -20.19 -24.09
CA GLY A 390 14.04 -21.30 -24.18
C GLY A 390 13.39 -22.67 -23.99
N GLU A 391 14.20 -23.71 -23.73
CA GLU A 391 13.70 -25.09 -23.63
C GLU A 391 12.91 -25.32 -22.34
N GLY A 392 11.60 -25.52 -22.48
CA GLY A 392 10.71 -25.89 -21.37
C GLY A 392 10.21 -24.74 -20.51
N TYR A 393 10.53 -23.49 -20.86
CA TYR A 393 10.07 -22.30 -20.14
C TYR A 393 9.18 -21.40 -21.00
N SER A 394 8.34 -20.60 -20.34
CA SER A 394 7.50 -19.58 -20.96
C SER A 394 7.56 -18.26 -20.20
N TYR A 395 7.52 -17.16 -20.95
CA TYR A 395 7.16 -15.84 -20.43
C TYR A 395 5.64 -15.67 -20.51
N VAL A 396 5.06 -15.01 -19.52
CA VAL A 396 3.65 -14.65 -19.47
C VAL A 396 3.51 -13.18 -19.10
N GLU A 397 2.70 -12.43 -19.84
CA GLU A 397 2.30 -11.07 -19.48
C GLU A 397 0.77 -10.91 -19.58
N VAL A 398 0.23 -9.93 -18.87
CA VAL A 398 -1.19 -9.55 -19.00
C VAL A 398 -1.33 -8.59 -20.18
N VAL A 399 -2.29 -8.85 -21.06
CA VAL A 399 -2.60 -7.93 -22.16
C VAL A 399 -3.43 -6.77 -21.62
N PRO A 400 -3.01 -5.50 -21.81
CA PRO A 400 -3.79 -4.34 -21.38
C PRO A 400 -5.15 -4.33 -22.09
N GLU A 401 -6.25 -4.44 -21.33
CA GLU A 401 -7.61 -4.31 -21.86
C GLU A 401 -8.15 -2.90 -21.56
N ALA A 402 -8.72 -2.23 -22.57
CA ALA A 402 -9.31 -0.88 -22.43
C ALA A 402 -10.50 -0.82 -21.43
N THR A 403 -11.06 -1.96 -21.03
CA THR A 403 -12.11 -2.06 -19.99
C THR A 403 -11.91 -3.34 -19.19
N ARG A 404 -11.48 -3.21 -17.92
CA ARG A 404 -11.47 -4.33 -16.97
C ARG A 404 -12.92 -4.85 -16.83
N GLY A 405 -13.14 -6.14 -17.06
CA GLY A 405 -14.49 -6.71 -16.97
C GLY A 405 -14.94 -6.90 -15.50
N ARG A 406 -16.25 -7.06 -15.26
CA ARG A 406 -16.88 -7.13 -13.91
C ARG A 406 -16.25 -8.09 -12.86
N ARG A 407 -15.42 -9.06 -13.26
CA ARG A 407 -14.69 -9.92 -12.30
C ARG A 407 -13.33 -9.33 -11.92
N ALA A 408 -12.65 -8.64 -12.83
CA ALA A 408 -11.40 -7.95 -12.56
C ALA A 408 -11.59 -6.81 -11.55
N ALA A 409 -12.78 -6.21 -11.51
CA ALA A 409 -13.18 -5.27 -10.46
C ALA A 409 -13.20 -5.87 -9.03
N LEU A 410 -13.12 -7.20 -8.86
CA LEU A 410 -12.96 -7.85 -7.54
C LEU A 410 -11.58 -8.48 -7.35
N LEU A 411 -10.75 -8.48 -8.38
CA LEU A 411 -9.44 -9.10 -8.30
C LEU A 411 -8.46 -8.13 -7.61
N PRO A 412 -7.36 -8.67 -7.03
CA PRO A 412 -6.28 -7.87 -6.44
C PRO A 412 -5.75 -6.83 -7.44
N GLU A 413 -5.16 -5.75 -6.90
CA GLU A 413 -4.59 -4.64 -7.68
C GLU A 413 -3.54 -5.13 -8.69
N GLU A 414 -2.82 -6.23 -8.36
CA GLU A 414 -1.78 -6.88 -9.17
C GLU A 414 -2.34 -7.98 -10.14
N PRO A 415 -2.53 -7.68 -11.44
CA PRO A 415 -3.27 -8.57 -12.34
C PRO A 415 -2.50 -9.85 -12.69
N LEU A 416 -1.17 -9.74 -12.84
CA LEU A 416 -0.33 -10.89 -13.22
C LEU A 416 -0.10 -11.83 -12.03
N THR A 417 0.11 -11.30 -10.83
CA THR A 417 0.20 -12.11 -9.60
C THR A 417 -1.09 -12.90 -9.38
N ALA A 418 -2.26 -12.26 -9.47
CA ALA A 418 -3.55 -12.94 -9.35
C ALA A 418 -3.80 -13.97 -10.47
N ALA A 419 -3.33 -13.69 -11.69
CA ALA A 419 -3.36 -14.67 -12.77
C ALA A 419 -2.47 -15.88 -12.44
N ALA A 420 -1.26 -15.64 -11.92
CA ALA A 420 -0.30 -16.68 -11.54
C ALA A 420 -0.79 -17.55 -10.39
N GLU A 421 -1.46 -16.98 -9.38
CA GLU A 421 -2.15 -17.76 -8.35
C GLU A 421 -3.15 -18.74 -8.98
N THR A 422 -3.93 -18.25 -9.95
CA THR A 422 -4.94 -19.08 -10.62
C THR A 422 -4.31 -20.18 -11.48
N PHE A 423 -3.34 -19.86 -12.35
CA PHE A 423 -2.80 -20.85 -13.29
C PHE A 423 -1.75 -21.78 -12.68
N THR A 424 -1.19 -21.46 -11.51
CA THR A 424 -0.31 -22.40 -10.77
C THR A 424 -1.10 -23.35 -9.85
N THR A 425 -2.42 -23.14 -9.70
CA THR A 425 -3.26 -23.99 -8.85
C THR A 425 -3.35 -25.41 -9.42
N GLY A 426 -2.92 -26.40 -8.64
CA GLY A 426 -2.96 -27.81 -9.03
C GLY A 426 -1.82 -28.25 -9.95
N GLU A 427 -0.85 -27.36 -10.20
CA GLU A 427 0.30 -27.63 -11.06
C GLU A 427 1.55 -27.96 -10.24
N THR A 428 2.47 -28.75 -10.81
CA THR A 428 3.72 -29.15 -10.13
C THR A 428 4.84 -28.15 -10.29
N TRP A 429 4.67 -27.14 -11.15
CA TRP A 429 5.67 -26.13 -11.47
C TRP A 429 5.37 -24.80 -10.74
N PRO A 430 6.40 -24.06 -10.29
CA PRO A 430 6.24 -22.72 -9.74
C PRO A 430 6.13 -21.65 -10.84
N ALA A 431 5.78 -20.42 -10.48
CA ALA A 431 5.89 -19.25 -11.33
C ALA A 431 6.68 -18.15 -10.61
N LEU A 432 7.65 -17.55 -11.30
CA LEU A 432 8.36 -16.36 -10.80
C LEU A 432 7.78 -15.13 -11.50
N VAL A 433 7.05 -14.29 -10.77
CA VAL A 433 6.51 -13.03 -11.28
C VAL A 433 7.50 -11.92 -10.97
N LEU A 434 7.94 -11.22 -12.01
CA LEU A 434 8.84 -10.07 -11.95
C LEU A 434 8.01 -8.81 -12.18
N HIS A 435 8.02 -7.88 -11.24
CA HIS A 435 7.46 -6.54 -11.41
C HIS A 435 8.60 -5.51 -11.46
N ARG A 436 8.43 -4.48 -12.28
CA ARG A 436 9.39 -3.38 -12.43
C ARG A 436 8.66 -2.05 -12.60
N THR A 437 9.01 -1.09 -11.77
CA THR A 437 8.76 0.34 -11.95
C THR A 437 10.12 1.05 -12.11
N PRO A 438 10.17 2.35 -12.45
CA PRO A 438 11.45 3.06 -12.55
C PRO A 438 12.28 3.05 -11.25
N GLU A 439 11.63 2.98 -10.09
CA GLU A 439 12.28 3.10 -8.78
C GLU A 439 12.34 1.77 -8.00
N ARG A 440 11.58 0.75 -8.42
CA ARG A 440 11.43 -0.52 -7.68
C ARG A 440 11.38 -1.74 -8.60
N CYS A 441 12.02 -2.81 -8.14
CA CYS A 441 11.88 -4.15 -8.70
C CYS A 441 11.35 -5.10 -7.63
N THR A 442 10.28 -5.83 -7.93
CA THR A 442 9.71 -6.86 -7.04
C THR A 442 9.79 -8.22 -7.70
N VAL A 443 10.00 -9.25 -6.90
CA VAL A 443 9.96 -10.65 -7.31
C VAL A 443 9.02 -11.41 -6.39
N THR A 444 8.03 -12.07 -6.98
CA THR A 444 7.03 -12.87 -6.27
C THR A 444 7.08 -14.30 -6.80
N ALA A 445 7.39 -15.25 -5.93
CA ALA A 445 7.40 -16.67 -6.26
C ALA A 445 6.09 -17.33 -5.83
N LEU A 446 5.40 -17.98 -6.76
CA LEU A 446 4.12 -18.63 -6.53
C LEU A 446 4.21 -20.13 -6.81
N HIS A 447 3.53 -20.92 -5.98
CA HIS A 447 3.40 -22.36 -6.18
C HIS A 447 2.08 -22.87 -5.60
N GLN A 448 1.40 -23.76 -6.35
CA GLN A 448 0.10 -24.33 -5.96
C GLN A 448 -0.97 -23.28 -5.58
N GLY A 449 -0.97 -22.14 -6.30
CA GLY A 449 -1.91 -21.04 -6.06
C GLY A 449 -1.68 -20.28 -4.75
N ARG A 450 -0.49 -20.36 -4.18
CA ARG A 450 -0.07 -19.57 -3.02
C ARG A 450 1.21 -18.81 -3.33
N GLN A 451 1.29 -17.59 -2.83
CA GLN A 451 2.56 -16.86 -2.73
C GLN A 451 3.44 -17.57 -1.69
N ILE A 452 4.64 -17.96 -2.12
CA ILE A 452 5.64 -18.61 -1.25
C ILE A 452 6.55 -17.53 -0.68
N ALA A 453 7.25 -16.83 -1.56
CA ALA A 453 8.24 -15.82 -1.19
C ALA A 453 8.02 -14.55 -2.02
N THR A 454 8.22 -13.39 -1.41
CA THR A 454 8.23 -12.09 -2.10
C THR A 454 9.39 -11.27 -1.61
N HIS A 455 10.12 -10.68 -2.56
CA HIS A 455 11.21 -9.78 -2.26
C HIS A 455 11.09 -8.50 -3.07
N ILE A 456 11.47 -7.39 -2.43
CA ILE A 456 11.42 -6.06 -3.03
C ILE A 456 12.82 -5.45 -2.97
N TRP A 457 13.33 -5.02 -4.11
CA TRP A 457 14.43 -4.07 -4.18
C TRP A 457 13.87 -2.70 -4.55
N ASP A 458 14.11 -1.74 -3.67
CA ASP A 458 13.70 -0.36 -3.85
C ASP A 458 14.99 0.47 -3.87
N ALA A 459 15.20 1.23 -4.95
CA ALA A 459 16.42 2.02 -5.13
C ALA A 459 16.60 3.04 -3.99
N GLU A 460 15.49 3.46 -3.36
CA GLU A 460 15.48 4.49 -2.34
C GLU A 460 15.48 3.86 -0.92
N SER A 461 15.17 2.58 -0.75
CA SER A 461 15.13 1.96 0.59
C SER A 461 16.49 1.46 1.09
N PRO A 462 16.72 1.47 2.42
CA PRO A 462 17.91 0.85 3.01
C PRO A 462 17.93 -0.67 2.78
N ALA A 463 19.09 -1.29 3.08
CA ALA A 463 19.25 -2.74 2.95
C ALA A 463 18.20 -3.49 3.80
N PRO A 464 17.57 -4.54 3.25
CA PRO A 464 16.58 -5.33 3.97
C PRO A 464 17.19 -6.12 5.14
N ASP A 465 16.35 -6.45 6.13
CA ASP A 465 16.75 -7.16 7.34
C ASP A 465 17.44 -8.50 7.02
N HIS A 466 18.44 -8.88 7.83
CA HIS A 466 19.21 -10.10 7.54
C HIS A 466 18.37 -11.37 7.68
N ALA A 467 17.52 -11.45 8.70
CA ALA A 467 16.73 -12.66 8.96
C ALA A 467 15.70 -12.86 7.86
N ASP A 468 14.94 -11.81 7.52
CA ASP A 468 13.91 -11.85 6.48
C ASP A 468 14.49 -12.26 5.12
N VAL A 469 15.69 -11.75 4.79
CA VAL A 469 16.40 -12.09 3.54
C VAL A 469 16.85 -13.55 3.54
N GLN A 470 17.35 -14.08 4.66
CA GLN A 470 17.78 -15.48 4.75
C GLN A 470 16.60 -16.44 4.61
N ASP A 471 15.46 -16.12 5.22
CA ASP A 471 14.24 -16.92 5.13
C ASP A 471 13.72 -16.93 3.69
N THR A 472 13.63 -15.75 3.06
CA THR A 472 13.25 -15.59 1.65
C THR A 472 14.19 -16.35 0.71
N ALA A 473 15.51 -16.28 0.96
CA ALA A 473 16.52 -17.01 0.18
C ALA A 473 16.36 -18.52 0.30
N ALA A 474 16.07 -19.03 1.51
CA ALA A 474 15.87 -20.44 1.76
C ALA A 474 14.61 -20.98 1.06
N GLU A 475 13.52 -20.22 1.08
CA GLU A 475 12.28 -20.58 0.38
C GLU A 475 12.47 -20.63 -1.14
N LEU A 476 13.14 -19.61 -1.71
CA LEU A 476 13.46 -19.57 -3.15
C LEU A 476 14.40 -20.72 -3.54
N ALA A 477 15.43 -21.00 -2.74
CA ALA A 477 16.35 -22.10 -2.99
C ALA A 477 15.64 -23.45 -2.98
N HIS A 478 14.73 -23.68 -2.02
CA HIS A 478 13.91 -24.89 -1.96
C HIS A 478 12.99 -25.01 -3.18
N LEU A 479 12.32 -23.93 -3.56
CA LEU A 479 11.34 -23.93 -4.65
C LEU A 479 11.99 -24.21 -6.02
N TYR A 480 13.15 -23.59 -6.28
CA TYR A 480 13.89 -23.73 -7.55
C TYR A 480 15.02 -24.76 -7.49
N ARG A 481 15.13 -25.52 -6.39
CA ARG A 481 16.14 -26.58 -6.18
C ARG A 481 17.59 -26.11 -6.30
N VAL A 482 17.88 -24.91 -5.80
CA VAL A 482 19.24 -24.37 -5.69
C VAL A 482 19.93 -24.98 -4.46
N ALA A 483 21.14 -25.51 -4.64
CA ALA A 483 21.83 -26.27 -3.59
C ALA A 483 22.33 -25.42 -2.41
N ASP A 484 22.68 -24.16 -2.65
CA ASP A 484 23.19 -23.24 -1.63
C ASP A 484 22.38 -21.92 -1.66
N PRO A 485 21.67 -21.55 -0.57
CA PRO A 485 20.89 -20.32 -0.51
C PRO A 485 21.76 -19.07 -0.28
N ARG A 486 23.02 -19.20 0.16
CA ARG A 486 23.87 -18.05 0.55
C ARG A 486 24.10 -17.03 -0.58
N PRO A 487 24.33 -17.44 -1.84
CA PRO A 487 24.42 -16.50 -2.95
C PRO A 487 23.12 -15.73 -3.19
N LEU A 488 21.96 -16.37 -3.00
CA LEU A 488 20.65 -15.71 -3.13
C LEU A 488 20.49 -14.66 -2.03
N ALA A 489 20.80 -15.00 -0.77
CA ALA A 489 20.74 -14.06 0.35
C ALA A 489 21.64 -12.82 0.11
N HIS A 490 22.82 -13.02 -0.50
CA HIS A 490 23.70 -11.91 -0.85
C HIS A 490 23.08 -10.98 -1.90
N ILE A 491 22.45 -11.52 -2.96
CA ILE A 491 21.79 -10.74 -4.01
C ILE A 491 20.54 -10.03 -3.46
N LEU A 492 19.73 -10.71 -2.65
CA LEU A 492 18.52 -10.15 -2.05
C LEU A 492 18.85 -8.98 -1.10
N ARG A 493 19.98 -9.03 -0.39
CA ARG A 493 20.45 -7.93 0.48
C ARG A 493 21.16 -6.80 -0.26
N ALA A 494 21.50 -6.99 -1.54
CA ALA A 494 22.30 -6.02 -2.27
C ALA A 494 21.55 -4.68 -2.45
N THR A 495 22.24 -3.58 -2.18
CA THR A 495 21.78 -2.20 -2.39
C THR A 495 22.35 -1.65 -3.70
N GLY A 496 21.77 -0.57 -4.23
CA GLY A 496 22.17 0.00 -5.51
C GLY A 496 21.14 -0.27 -6.61
N ASP A 497 21.57 -0.77 -7.77
CA ASP A 497 20.72 -0.91 -8.96
C ASP A 497 19.72 -2.10 -8.83
N PRO A 498 18.41 -1.83 -8.60
CA PRO A 498 17.42 -2.89 -8.42
C PRO A 498 17.22 -3.75 -9.66
N VAL A 499 17.41 -3.17 -10.85
CA VAL A 499 17.25 -3.84 -12.14
C VAL A 499 18.32 -4.90 -12.32
N ARG A 500 19.56 -4.55 -11.95
CA ARG A 500 20.67 -5.49 -11.94
C ARG A 500 20.46 -6.61 -10.94
N HIS A 501 20.08 -6.29 -9.70
CA HIS A 501 19.87 -7.30 -8.65
C HIS A 501 18.74 -8.28 -9.00
N GLN A 502 17.65 -7.81 -9.61
CA GLN A 502 16.58 -8.66 -10.11
C GLN A 502 17.08 -9.61 -11.21
N ALA A 503 17.90 -9.14 -12.15
CA ALA A 503 18.48 -9.98 -13.20
C ALA A 503 19.50 -11.00 -12.66
N ASP A 504 20.31 -10.59 -11.69
CA ASP A 504 21.28 -11.46 -11.01
C ASP A 504 20.55 -12.58 -10.24
N LEU A 505 19.41 -12.28 -9.58
CA LEU A 505 18.58 -13.30 -8.92
C LEU A 505 18.01 -14.31 -9.92
N VAL A 506 17.41 -13.83 -11.02
CA VAL A 506 16.84 -14.72 -12.06
C VAL A 506 17.92 -15.67 -12.60
N THR A 507 19.13 -15.17 -12.80
CA THR A 507 20.28 -15.97 -13.24
C THR A 507 20.70 -16.98 -12.17
N ALA A 508 20.77 -16.58 -10.90
CA ALA A 508 21.13 -17.45 -9.79
C ALA A 508 20.12 -18.58 -9.53
N LEU A 509 18.84 -18.37 -9.86
CA LEU A 509 17.79 -19.39 -9.83
C LEU A 509 17.83 -20.37 -11.02
N GLY A 510 18.74 -20.17 -11.99
CA GLY A 510 18.86 -21.00 -13.18
C GLY A 510 17.72 -20.81 -14.18
N LEU A 511 17.05 -19.65 -14.14
CA LEU A 511 15.94 -19.32 -15.04
C LEU A 511 16.44 -18.64 -16.32
N PRO A 512 15.64 -18.65 -17.41
CA PRO A 512 15.92 -17.87 -18.60
C PRO A 512 16.13 -16.39 -18.27
N PRO A 513 17.01 -15.68 -19.01
CA PRO A 513 17.27 -14.27 -18.78
C PRO A 513 15.98 -13.46 -18.93
N VAL A 514 15.91 -12.30 -18.27
CA VAL A 514 14.76 -11.40 -18.36
C VAL A 514 14.58 -10.93 -19.83
N PRO A 515 13.34 -10.82 -20.35
CA PRO A 515 13.12 -10.42 -21.74
C PRO A 515 13.76 -9.06 -22.10
N PRO A 516 14.28 -8.89 -23.33
CA PRO A 516 14.71 -7.59 -23.81
C PRO A 516 13.53 -6.60 -23.79
N GLY A 517 13.77 -5.34 -23.40
CA GLY A 517 12.73 -4.31 -23.32
C GLY A 517 11.92 -4.30 -22.02
N PHE A 518 12.09 -5.30 -21.13
CA PHE A 518 11.41 -5.33 -19.85
C PHE A 518 11.77 -4.09 -18.99
N GLY A 519 10.77 -3.29 -18.64
CA GLY A 519 10.94 -2.04 -17.88
C GLY A 519 10.87 -0.75 -18.71
N GLY A 520 10.91 -0.83 -20.05
CA GLY A 520 10.76 0.31 -20.95
C GLY A 520 9.53 0.21 -21.84
N ASP A 521 9.26 -0.97 -22.39
CA ASP A 521 8.18 -1.17 -23.37
C ASP A 521 6.82 -1.45 -22.70
N THR A 522 5.74 -0.98 -23.33
CA THR A 522 4.36 -1.22 -22.88
C THR A 522 3.88 -2.63 -23.19
N GLU A 523 4.40 -3.25 -24.26
CA GLU A 523 4.16 -4.65 -24.62
C GLU A 523 5.50 -5.40 -24.66
N ILE A 524 5.82 -6.13 -23.60
CA ILE A 524 7.15 -6.71 -23.40
C ILE A 524 7.34 -7.94 -24.29
N LEU A 525 6.29 -8.76 -24.43
CA LEU A 525 6.35 -10.00 -25.23
C LEU A 525 5.81 -9.83 -26.65
N GLY A 526 5.39 -8.64 -27.05
CA GLY A 526 4.75 -8.38 -28.35
C GLY A 526 5.66 -8.70 -29.54
N GLU A 527 6.96 -8.45 -29.39
CA GLU A 527 7.96 -8.64 -30.45
C GLU A 527 8.65 -10.01 -30.41
N ILE A 528 8.36 -10.85 -29.40
CA ILE A 528 9.02 -12.14 -29.23
C ILE A 528 8.44 -13.18 -30.22
N PRO A 529 9.28 -13.85 -31.04
CA PRO A 529 8.83 -14.89 -31.96
C PRO A 529 8.07 -16.02 -31.25
N GLY A 530 6.86 -16.32 -31.73
CA GLY A 530 6.01 -17.37 -31.16
C GLY A 530 5.12 -16.92 -30.01
N ALA A 531 5.09 -15.61 -29.68
CA ALA A 531 4.13 -15.05 -28.74
C ALA A 531 2.68 -15.28 -29.21
N ARG A 532 1.80 -15.70 -28.29
CA ARG A 532 0.38 -15.94 -28.55
C ARG A 532 -0.47 -15.24 -27.50
N VAL A 533 -1.43 -14.44 -27.96
CA VAL A 533 -2.45 -13.84 -27.10
C VAL A 533 -3.58 -14.82 -26.88
N GLN A 534 -3.85 -15.11 -25.62
CA GLN A 534 -4.99 -15.88 -25.19
C GLN A 534 -6.06 -14.94 -24.67
N VAL A 535 -7.11 -14.78 -25.47
CA VAL A 535 -8.26 -13.96 -25.12
C VAL A 535 -9.08 -14.65 -24.03
N ARG A 536 -9.50 -13.87 -23.02
CA ARG A 536 -10.38 -14.30 -21.94
C ARG A 536 -11.57 -15.13 -22.45
N ARG A 537 -11.84 -16.28 -21.82
CA ARG A 537 -13.03 -17.11 -22.11
C ARG A 537 -14.19 -16.76 -21.18
N SER A 538 -15.40 -16.66 -21.72
CA SER A 538 -16.60 -16.58 -20.87
C SER A 538 -16.92 -17.97 -20.28
N ILE A 539 -17.35 -18.05 -19.02
CA ILE A 539 -17.70 -19.31 -18.34
C ILE A 539 -18.69 -20.15 -19.15
N LEU A 540 -19.64 -19.49 -19.83
CA LEU A 540 -20.63 -20.12 -20.69
C LEU A 540 -20.02 -20.77 -21.94
N ALA A 541 -18.88 -20.27 -22.43
CA ALA A 541 -18.12 -20.90 -23.51
C ALA A 541 -17.28 -22.08 -23.00
N GLY A 542 -16.61 -21.93 -21.84
CA GLY A 542 -15.81 -23.00 -21.24
C GLY A 542 -16.62 -24.24 -20.81
N MET A 543 -17.83 -24.04 -20.28
CA MET A 543 -18.76 -25.14 -19.95
C MET A 543 -19.34 -25.85 -21.19
N ARG A 544 -19.40 -25.18 -22.35
CA ARG A 544 -19.87 -25.80 -23.60
C ARG A 544 -18.85 -26.76 -24.19
N ASP A 545 -17.57 -26.42 -24.11
CA ASP A 545 -16.50 -27.23 -24.68
C ASP A 545 -16.08 -28.41 -23.79
N THR A 546 -16.26 -28.33 -22.47
CA THR A 546 -16.11 -29.50 -21.59
C THR A 546 -17.19 -30.57 -21.83
N MET A 547 -18.24 -30.25 -22.59
CA MET A 547 -19.21 -31.22 -23.10
C MET A 547 -18.87 -31.74 -24.52
N THR A 548 -17.75 -31.32 -25.12
CA THR A 548 -17.28 -31.90 -26.38
C THR A 548 -16.47 -33.17 -26.08
N THR A 549 -17.05 -34.31 -26.42
CA THR A 549 -16.30 -35.58 -26.52
C THR A 549 -15.43 -35.54 -27.79
N SER A 550 -14.42 -36.42 -27.86
CA SER A 550 -13.29 -36.41 -28.80
C SER A 550 -13.62 -36.55 -30.30
N THR A 551 -14.85 -36.34 -30.72
CA THR A 551 -15.28 -36.28 -32.10
C THR A 551 -15.92 -34.92 -32.34
N GLY A 552 -15.15 -34.00 -32.92
CA GLY A 552 -15.48 -32.59 -33.12
C GLY A 552 -16.71 -32.32 -33.98
N SER A 553 -17.90 -32.58 -33.45
CA SER A 553 -19.17 -32.13 -33.99
C SER A 553 -19.95 -31.40 -32.89
N HIS A 554 -20.24 -30.12 -33.13
CA HIS A 554 -21.26 -29.41 -32.36
C HIS A 554 -22.58 -30.18 -32.45
N PRO A 555 -23.36 -30.34 -31.36
CA PRO A 555 -24.77 -30.59 -31.54
C PRO A 555 -25.33 -29.34 -32.21
N SER A 556 -25.75 -29.48 -33.47
CA SER A 556 -26.58 -28.48 -34.14
C SER A 556 -27.65 -28.03 -33.14
N ALA A 557 -27.80 -26.71 -32.95
CA ALA A 557 -28.95 -26.19 -32.22
C ALA A 557 -30.18 -26.91 -32.75
N PRO A 558 -31.02 -27.54 -31.90
CA PRO A 558 -32.10 -28.38 -32.41
C PRO A 558 -32.92 -27.52 -33.35
N ASP A 559 -32.91 -27.89 -34.64
CA ASP A 559 -33.86 -27.37 -35.59
C ASP A 559 -35.22 -27.52 -34.93
N ALA A 560 -35.86 -26.37 -34.72
CA ALA A 560 -36.99 -26.27 -33.83
C ALA A 560 -38.13 -27.11 -34.39
N ALA A 561 -38.22 -28.36 -33.94
CA ALA A 561 -39.36 -29.23 -34.18
C ALA A 561 -40.64 -28.43 -33.90
N PRO A 562 -41.68 -28.54 -34.74
CA PRO A 562 -42.89 -27.76 -34.59
C PRO A 562 -43.41 -27.93 -33.17
N ARG A 563 -43.42 -26.82 -32.42
CA ARG A 563 -43.79 -26.81 -31.00
C ARG A 563 -45.24 -27.23 -30.88
N THR A 564 -45.46 -28.48 -30.47
CA THR A 564 -46.77 -29.10 -30.37
C THR A 564 -47.67 -28.37 -29.37
N THR A 565 -48.98 -28.56 -29.46
CA THR A 565 -49.95 -28.00 -28.49
C THR A 565 -49.61 -28.37 -27.04
N ARG A 566 -49.03 -29.56 -26.83
CA ARG A 566 -48.53 -30.02 -25.53
C ARG A 566 -47.35 -29.17 -25.01
N TRP A 567 -46.46 -28.69 -25.87
CA TRP A 567 -45.37 -27.80 -25.47
C TRP A 567 -45.88 -26.46 -24.92
N TRP A 568 -46.89 -25.89 -25.58
CA TRP A 568 -47.53 -24.66 -25.11
C TRP A 568 -48.25 -24.86 -23.78
N LEU A 569 -49.09 -25.89 -23.68
CA LEU A 569 -49.84 -26.21 -22.46
C LEU A 569 -48.91 -26.48 -21.26
N THR A 570 -47.84 -27.24 -21.45
CA THR A 570 -46.89 -27.55 -20.37
C THR A 570 -46.11 -26.32 -19.92
N ARG A 571 -45.67 -25.45 -20.84
CA ARG A 571 -44.93 -24.23 -20.50
C ARG A 571 -45.83 -23.16 -19.86
N THR A 572 -47.10 -23.04 -20.28
CA THR A 572 -48.06 -22.11 -19.64
C THR A 572 -48.47 -22.61 -18.26
N ALA A 573 -48.74 -23.91 -18.10
CA ALA A 573 -49.04 -24.50 -16.80
C ALA A 573 -47.84 -24.40 -15.84
N ALA A 574 -46.62 -24.66 -16.33
CA ALA A 574 -45.39 -24.48 -15.55
C ALA A 574 -45.17 -23.02 -15.16
N LEU A 575 -45.44 -22.06 -16.05
CA LEU A 575 -45.35 -20.64 -15.71
C LEU A 575 -46.36 -20.24 -14.64
N ALA A 576 -47.60 -20.73 -14.71
CA ALA A 576 -48.60 -20.48 -13.68
C ALA A 576 -48.17 -21.07 -12.33
N LEU A 577 -47.72 -22.33 -12.31
CA LEU A 577 -47.29 -23.00 -11.08
C LEU A 577 -46.06 -22.33 -10.45
N VAL A 578 -45.01 -22.08 -11.25
CA VAL A 578 -43.76 -21.47 -10.78
C VAL A 578 -43.95 -20.00 -10.44
N GLY A 579 -44.80 -19.28 -11.19
CA GLY A 579 -45.15 -17.89 -10.91
C GLY A 579 -45.91 -17.74 -9.59
N THR A 580 -46.93 -18.57 -9.35
CA THR A 580 -47.64 -18.60 -8.07
C THR A 580 -46.72 -19.02 -6.92
N GLY A 581 -45.84 -20.01 -7.15
CA GLY A 581 -44.82 -20.42 -6.20
C GLY A 581 -43.82 -19.31 -5.87
N ALA A 582 -43.43 -18.49 -6.85
CA ALA A 582 -42.56 -17.34 -6.65
C ALA A 582 -43.26 -16.27 -5.80
N VAL A 583 -44.52 -15.94 -6.09
CA VAL A 583 -45.31 -14.96 -5.31
C VAL A 583 -45.48 -15.43 -3.87
N LEU A 584 -45.84 -16.71 -3.65
CA LEU A 584 -45.96 -17.29 -2.31
C LEU A 584 -44.62 -17.35 -1.58
N ALA A 585 -43.52 -17.62 -2.29
CA ALA A 585 -42.17 -17.63 -1.73
C ALA A 585 -41.74 -16.26 -1.22
N TRP A 586 -42.15 -15.17 -1.88
CA TRP A 586 -41.89 -13.81 -1.41
C TRP A 586 -42.79 -13.38 -0.23
N TRP A 587 -43.96 -14.01 -0.08
CA TRP A 587 -44.91 -13.70 0.99
C TRP A 587 -44.76 -14.59 2.24
N SER A 588 -44.00 -15.69 2.13
CA SER A 588 -43.76 -16.61 3.24
C SER A 588 -42.44 -16.29 3.96
N PRO A 589 -42.46 -15.89 5.25
CA PRO A 589 -41.24 -15.59 6.01
C PRO A 589 -40.35 -16.82 6.26
N ARG A 590 -40.80 -18.03 5.93
CA ARG A 590 -40.04 -19.29 6.07
C ARG A 590 -39.22 -19.65 4.82
N ILE A 591 -39.48 -19.02 3.67
CA ILE A 591 -38.79 -19.32 2.42
C ILE A 591 -37.68 -18.27 2.24
N GLY A 592 -36.42 -18.70 2.41
CA GLY A 592 -35.27 -17.81 2.29
C GLY A 592 -35.15 -17.17 0.90
N TRP A 593 -34.60 -15.95 0.86
CA TRP A 593 -34.55 -15.08 -0.34
C TRP A 593 -33.97 -15.76 -1.59
N PHE A 594 -32.93 -16.60 -1.44
CA PHE A 594 -32.30 -17.31 -2.56
C PHE A 594 -33.28 -18.21 -3.32
N ARG A 595 -34.15 -18.92 -2.59
CA ARG A 595 -35.16 -19.82 -3.19
C ARG A 595 -36.28 -19.02 -3.87
N ALA A 596 -36.67 -17.88 -3.29
CA ALA A 596 -37.64 -16.97 -3.90
C ALA A 596 -37.09 -16.35 -5.20
N SER A 597 -35.83 -15.89 -5.20
CA SER A 597 -35.15 -15.36 -6.39
C SER A 597 -34.97 -16.40 -7.50
N LEU A 598 -34.65 -17.66 -7.16
CA LEU A 598 -34.58 -18.77 -8.11
C LEU A 598 -35.93 -19.04 -8.78
N LEU A 599 -37.02 -19.07 -8.01
CA LEU A 599 -38.37 -19.26 -8.54
C LEU A 599 -38.81 -18.09 -9.43
N SER A 600 -38.49 -16.85 -9.06
CA SER A 600 -38.73 -15.67 -9.89
C SER A 600 -37.94 -15.70 -11.19
N GLY A 601 -36.65 -16.10 -11.14
CA GLY A 601 -35.81 -16.27 -12.33
C GLY A 601 -36.35 -17.35 -13.28
N ALA A 602 -36.80 -18.48 -12.73
CA ALA A 602 -37.43 -19.56 -13.49
C ALA A 602 -38.74 -19.11 -14.16
N ALA A 603 -39.58 -18.34 -13.45
CA ALA A 603 -40.80 -17.76 -14.01
C ALA A 603 -40.51 -16.79 -15.16
N LEU A 604 -39.52 -15.89 -14.99
CA LEU A 604 -39.11 -14.94 -16.05
C LEU A 604 -38.55 -15.65 -17.28
N TYR A 605 -37.75 -16.71 -17.09
CA TYR A 605 -37.25 -17.52 -18.19
C TYR A 605 -38.39 -18.23 -18.95
N LEU A 606 -39.37 -18.80 -18.24
CA LEU A 606 -40.54 -19.43 -18.85
C LEU A 606 -41.38 -18.40 -19.63
N ALA A 607 -41.61 -17.22 -19.06
CA ALA A 607 -42.31 -16.12 -19.73
C ALA A 607 -41.54 -15.62 -20.98
N GLY A 608 -40.22 -15.48 -20.89
CA GLY A 608 -39.35 -15.15 -22.03
C GLY A 608 -39.40 -16.20 -23.14
N SER A 609 -39.45 -17.49 -22.76
CA SER A 609 -39.55 -18.60 -23.71
C SER A 609 -40.91 -18.62 -24.45
N LEU A 610 -42.01 -18.30 -23.75
CA LEU A 610 -43.36 -18.22 -24.34
C LEU A 610 -43.54 -16.97 -25.21
N THR A 611 -43.02 -15.81 -24.78
CA THR A 611 -43.09 -14.57 -25.55
C THR A 611 -42.24 -14.63 -26.81
N SER A 612 -41.03 -15.19 -26.73
CA SER A 612 -40.20 -15.43 -27.91
C SER A 612 -40.84 -16.45 -28.86
N ALA A 613 -41.53 -17.47 -28.34
CA ALA A 613 -42.32 -18.41 -29.14
C ALA A 613 -43.50 -17.73 -29.85
N LEU A 614 -44.23 -16.83 -29.16
CA LEU A 614 -45.37 -16.09 -29.72
C LEU A 614 -44.92 -15.11 -30.80
N ARG A 615 -43.81 -14.40 -30.57
CA ARG A 615 -43.21 -13.50 -31.56
C ARG A 615 -42.77 -14.23 -32.83
N ARG A 616 -42.21 -15.43 -32.70
CA ARG A 616 -41.86 -16.27 -33.87
C ARG A 616 -43.11 -16.75 -34.61
N ARG A 617 -44.14 -17.22 -33.90
CA ARG A 617 -45.42 -17.65 -34.51
C ARG A 617 -46.13 -16.53 -35.28
N ARG A 618 -46.06 -15.27 -34.80
CA ARG A 618 -46.58 -14.09 -35.49
C ARG A 618 -45.78 -13.69 -36.74
N ARG A 619 -44.51 -14.08 -36.83
CA ARG A 619 -43.65 -13.83 -38.01
C ARG A 619 -43.75 -14.91 -39.08
N THR A 620 -44.37 -16.06 -38.77
CA THR A 620 -44.51 -17.22 -39.67
C THR A 620 -45.98 -17.55 -40.00
N ALA A 621 -46.92 -16.66 -39.69
CA ALA A 621 -48.30 -16.75 -40.17
C ALA A 621 -48.39 -15.92 -41.46
N PRO A 622 -48.90 -16.47 -42.58
CA PRO A 622 -49.04 -15.75 -43.85
C PRO A 622 -50.02 -14.58 -43.76
#